data_AF-A0A9P3H250-F1
#
_entry.id   AF-A0A9P3H250-F1
#
_cell.length_a   1.000
_cell.length_b   1.000
_cell.length_c   1.000
_cell.angle_alpha   90.00
_cell.angle_beta   90.00
_cell.angle_gamma   90.00
#
_symmetry.space_group_name_H-M   'P 1'
#
loop_
_entity.id
_entity.type
_entity.pdbx_description
1 polymer ?
#
loop_
_entity_poly.entity_id
_entity_poly.type
_entity_poly.pdbx_seq_one_letter_code
_entity_poly.pdbx_strand_id
1 'polypeptide(L)'
;MSDAKHNAMTKPRPADEECFEVFRKVKDEVLDEIHRLNREDDRHGLHEMDKLKHISSYNPILYATEDVAFGRNYFAKIHLGDEKYIHARAHKSHEGKIDFYMLHTTPECAVWDKDTPLEYFID
;
A
#
# COMPACT_ATOMS: atom_id res chain seq x y z
N MET A 1 -20.59 -5.55 4.54
CA MET A 1 -19.53 -6.30 5.23
C MET A 1 -18.72 -6.98 4.16
N SER A 2 -17.55 -6.42 3.84
CA SER A 2 -16.63 -7.02 2.88
C SER A 2 -15.80 -8.06 3.64
N ASP A 3 -16.04 -9.32 3.35
CA ASP A 3 -15.33 -10.47 3.91
C ASP A 3 -14.09 -10.72 3.01
N ALA A 4 -12.91 -10.99 3.57
CA ALA A 4 -11.69 -11.26 2.79
C ALA A 4 -11.84 -12.44 1.82
N LYS A 5 -12.90 -13.25 1.99
CA LYS A 5 -13.32 -14.33 1.09
C LYS A 5 -13.99 -13.85 -0.22
N HIS A 6 -14.41 -12.60 -0.31
CA HIS A 6 -14.96 -12.01 -1.52
C HIS A 6 -13.95 -10.99 -2.06
N ASN A 7 -13.04 -11.47 -2.90
CA ASN A 7 -12.15 -10.57 -3.61
C ASN A 7 -12.97 -9.70 -4.57
N ALA A 8 -13.25 -8.47 -4.14
CA ALA A 8 -13.97 -7.47 -4.92
C ALA A 8 -13.02 -6.56 -5.73
N MET A 9 -11.71 -6.85 -5.73
CA MET A 9 -10.76 -6.10 -6.53
C MET A 9 -10.84 -6.48 -8.01
N THR A 10 -10.61 -5.49 -8.87
CA THR A 10 -10.31 -5.72 -10.29
C THR A 10 -8.97 -6.42 -10.45
N LYS A 11 -8.76 -7.12 -11.58
CA LYS A 11 -7.47 -7.76 -11.85
C LYS A 11 -6.33 -6.73 -11.77
N PRO A 12 -5.22 -7.02 -11.05
CA PRO A 12 -4.07 -6.12 -11.00
C PRO A 12 -3.60 -5.73 -12.39
N ARG A 13 -3.40 -4.44 -12.60
CA ARG A 13 -2.97 -3.85 -13.87
C ARG A 13 -1.78 -2.91 -13.65
N PRO A 14 -0.98 -2.64 -14.70
CA PRO A 14 0.11 -1.66 -14.61
C PRO A 14 -0.37 -0.31 -14.09
N ALA A 15 0.46 0.35 -13.28
CA ALA A 15 0.19 1.71 -12.82
C ALA A 15 0.02 2.67 -14.00
N ASP A 16 -1.08 3.43 -13.97
CA ASP A 16 -1.40 4.48 -14.93
C ASP A 16 -1.45 5.85 -14.24
N GLU A 17 -1.79 6.89 -15.01
CA GLU A 17 -1.84 8.27 -14.53
C GLU A 17 -2.74 8.44 -13.30
N GLU A 18 -3.89 7.77 -13.25
CA GLU A 18 -4.80 7.82 -12.10
C GLU A 18 -4.16 7.20 -10.85
N CYS A 19 -3.50 6.05 -11.00
CA CYS A 19 -2.76 5.44 -9.89
C CYS A 19 -1.66 6.37 -9.37
N PHE A 20 -0.88 6.98 -10.26
CA PHE A 20 0.17 7.91 -9.88
C PHE A 20 -0.38 9.13 -9.15
N GLU A 21 -1.49 9.72 -9.59
CA GLU A 21 -2.13 10.83 -8.91
C GLU A 21 -2.59 10.47 -7.49
N VAL A 22 -3.27 9.33 -7.34
CA VAL A 22 -3.78 8.87 -6.05
C VAL A 22 -2.63 8.67 -5.06
N PHE A 23 -1.62 7.88 -5.45
CA PHE A 23 -0.51 7.55 -4.55
C PHE A 23 0.51 8.68 -4.38
N ARG A 24 0.54 9.66 -5.29
CA ARG A 24 1.29 10.90 -5.07
C ARG A 24 0.67 11.76 -3.97
N LYS A 25 -0.66 11.82 -3.87
CA LYS A 25 -1.35 12.60 -2.82
C LYS A 25 -1.19 12.00 -1.43
N VAL A 26 -1.21 10.67 -1.33
CA VAL A 26 -1.06 9.96 -0.05
C VAL A 26 0.38 9.57 0.28
N LYS A 27 1.35 10.08 -0.48
CA LYS A 27 2.76 9.68 -0.34
C LYS A 27 3.28 9.95 1.07
N ASP A 28 3.04 11.14 1.60
CA ASP A 28 3.57 11.54 2.90
C ASP A 28 2.96 10.69 4.02
N GLU A 29 1.64 10.43 3.95
CA GLU A 29 0.91 9.56 4.89
C GLU A 29 1.44 8.11 4.85
N VAL A 30 1.74 7.60 3.65
CA VAL A 30 2.35 6.28 3.48
C VAL A 30 3.75 6.22 4.09
N LEU A 31 4.59 7.25 3.89
CA LEU A 31 5.94 7.30 4.44
C LEU A 31 5.92 7.44 5.97
N ASP A 32 4.99 8.22 6.52
CA ASP A 32 4.80 8.37 7.95
C ASP A 32 4.41 7.04 8.61
N GLU A 33 3.56 6.26 7.94
CA GLU A 33 3.17 4.92 8.41
C GLU A 33 4.35 3.93 8.37
N ILE A 34 5.17 3.96 7.32
CA ILE A 34 6.43 3.19 7.28
C ILE A 34 7.33 3.56 8.45
N HIS A 35 7.54 4.86 8.70
CA HIS A 35 8.37 5.31 9.81
C HIS A 35 7.78 4.93 11.18
N ARG A 36 6.45 4.90 11.31
CA ARG A 36 5.78 4.40 12.52
C ARG A 36 6.10 2.93 12.74
N LEU A 37 5.93 2.10 11.72
CA LEU A 37 6.22 0.66 11.80
C LEU A 37 7.70 0.38 12.10
N ASN A 38 8.64 1.09 11.46
CA ASN A 38 10.07 0.95 11.75
C ASN A 38 10.38 1.26 13.23
N ARG A 39 9.74 2.29 13.81
CA ARG A 39 9.94 2.65 15.23
C ARG A 39 9.35 1.62 16.19
N GLU A 40 8.28 0.92 15.79
CA GLU A 40 7.69 -0.16 16.59
C GLU A 40 8.58 -1.40 16.53
N ASP A 41 9.07 -1.77 15.34
CA ASP A 41 10.02 -2.85 15.13
C ASP A 41 11.32 -2.66 15.93
N ASP A 42 11.90 -1.46 15.88
CA ASP A 42 13.09 -1.07 16.68
C ASP A 42 12.82 -1.20 18.20
N ARG A 43 11.59 -0.88 18.65
CA ARG A 43 11.19 -0.99 20.06
C ARG A 43 11.06 -2.44 20.52
N HIS A 44 10.64 -3.32 19.62
CA HIS A 44 10.45 -4.75 19.88
C HIS A 44 11.71 -5.59 19.59
N GLY A 45 12.75 -4.99 19.01
CA GLY A 45 14.04 -5.64 18.73
C GLY A 45 13.96 -6.71 17.64
N LEU A 46 12.93 -6.63 16.79
CA LEU A 46 12.65 -7.60 15.73
C LEU A 46 13.51 -7.34 14.48
N HIS A 47 13.86 -6.08 14.20
CA HIS A 47 14.71 -5.64 13.07
C HIS A 47 14.18 -6.02 11.68
N GLU A 48 12.92 -6.42 11.57
CA GLU A 48 12.29 -6.87 10.32
C GLU A 48 12.08 -5.69 9.36
N MET A 49 12.03 -4.47 9.89
CA MET A 49 11.75 -3.24 9.16
C MET A 49 13.00 -2.39 8.88
N ASP A 50 14.20 -2.87 9.24
CA ASP A 50 15.49 -2.24 8.93
C ASP A 50 15.64 -1.96 7.42
N LYS A 51 15.03 -2.80 6.58
CA LYS A 51 15.03 -2.63 5.12
C LYS A 51 14.36 -1.33 4.69
N LEU A 52 13.43 -0.78 5.46
CA LEU A 52 12.72 0.46 5.16
C LEU A 52 13.42 1.73 5.68
N LYS A 53 14.57 1.61 6.36
CA LYS A 53 15.35 2.78 6.82
C LYS A 53 15.93 3.59 5.65
N HIS A 54 16.05 2.98 4.48
CA HIS A 54 16.48 3.63 3.25
C HIS A 54 15.48 3.40 2.13
N ILE A 55 14.70 4.45 1.83
CA ILE A 55 13.77 4.54 0.70
C ILE A 55 14.44 5.40 -0.36
N SER A 56 14.85 4.80 -1.46
CA SER A 56 15.52 5.48 -2.58
C SER A 56 14.56 5.84 -3.72
N SER A 57 13.35 5.26 -3.72
CA SER A 57 12.32 5.50 -4.71
C SER A 57 10.91 5.48 -4.09
N TYR A 58 9.92 5.97 -4.82
CA TYR A 58 8.50 5.77 -4.52
C TYR A 58 7.76 5.70 -5.85
N ASN A 59 7.61 4.48 -6.38
CA ASN A 59 7.07 4.27 -7.71
C ASN A 59 5.98 3.18 -7.71
N PRO A 60 4.70 3.55 -7.81
CA PRO A 60 3.63 2.59 -8.07
C PRO A 60 3.89 1.81 -9.37
N ILE A 61 3.84 0.48 -9.31
CA ILE A 61 4.11 -0.39 -10.46
C ILE A 61 2.88 -1.18 -10.92
N LEU A 62 2.03 -1.58 -9.97
CA LEU A 62 0.80 -2.31 -10.21
C LEU A 62 -0.28 -1.74 -9.31
N TYR A 63 -1.51 -1.77 -9.77
CA TYR A 63 -2.65 -1.44 -8.93
C TYR A 63 -3.90 -2.20 -9.31
N ALA A 64 -4.82 -2.27 -8.37
CA ALA A 64 -6.16 -2.81 -8.51
C ALA A 64 -7.14 -1.86 -7.82
N THR A 65 -8.41 -1.97 -8.19
CA THR A 65 -9.47 -1.10 -7.68
C THR A 65 -10.66 -1.90 -7.18
N GLU A 66 -11.38 -1.37 -6.21
CA GLU A 66 -12.66 -1.91 -5.74
C GLU A 66 -13.66 -0.75 -5.63
N ASP A 67 -14.80 -0.86 -6.31
CA ASP A 67 -15.89 0.11 -6.16
C ASP A 67 -16.66 -0.18 -4.86
N VAL A 68 -16.84 0.85 -4.04
CA VAL A 68 -17.54 0.77 -2.75
C VAL A 68 -18.63 1.84 -2.66
N ALA A 69 -19.57 1.70 -1.72
CA ALA A 69 -20.75 2.56 -1.63
C ALA A 69 -20.46 4.07 -1.59
N PHE A 70 -19.29 4.48 -1.10
CA PHE A 70 -18.92 5.90 -0.94
C PHE A 70 -17.68 6.32 -1.74
N GLY A 71 -17.20 5.48 -2.66
CA GLY A 71 -16.11 5.85 -3.56
C GLY A 71 -15.43 4.63 -4.16
N ARG A 72 -14.11 4.71 -4.30
CA ARG A 72 -13.29 3.63 -4.85
C ARG A 72 -12.05 3.43 -4.00
N ASN A 73 -11.76 2.18 -3.66
CA ASN A 73 -10.49 1.80 -3.06
C ASN A 73 -9.48 1.52 -4.15
N TYR A 74 -8.25 1.96 -3.93
CA TYR A 74 -7.09 1.70 -4.76
C TYR A 74 -6.11 0.89 -3.92
N PHE A 75 -5.72 -0.25 -4.45
CA PHE A 75 -4.66 -1.09 -3.90
C PHE A 75 -3.49 -0.94 -4.85
N ALA A 76 -2.31 -0.54 -4.38
CA ALA A 76 -1.13 -0.45 -5.23
C ALA A 76 0.06 -1.16 -4.63
N LYS A 77 0.84 -1.77 -5.52
CA LYS A 77 2.20 -2.21 -5.26
C LYS A 77 3.16 -1.09 -5.62
N ILE A 78 3.93 -0.63 -4.65
CA ILE A 78 4.83 0.51 -4.77
C ILE A 78 6.25 0.03 -4.55
N HIS A 79 7.12 0.28 -5.53
CA HIS A 79 8.54 0.03 -5.43
C HIS A 79 9.22 1.18 -4.68
N LEU A 80 9.91 0.84 -3.59
CA LEU A 80 10.63 1.79 -2.73
C LEU A 80 12.14 1.89 -3.05
N GLY A 81 12.60 1.13 -4.04
CA GLY A 81 14.02 0.96 -4.36
C GLY A 81 14.62 -0.27 -3.67
N ASP A 82 15.83 -0.67 -4.10
CA ASP A 82 16.57 -1.83 -3.58
C ASP A 82 15.75 -3.12 -3.52
N GLU A 83 14.91 -3.39 -4.53
CA GLU A 83 14.00 -4.55 -4.60
C GLU A 83 12.97 -4.62 -3.46
N LYS A 84 12.69 -3.50 -2.78
CA LYS A 84 11.69 -3.40 -1.72
C LYS A 84 10.36 -2.93 -2.28
N TYR A 85 9.30 -3.66 -1.96
CA TYR A 85 7.94 -3.30 -2.36
C TYR A 85 7.04 -3.19 -1.13
N ILE A 86 6.07 -2.29 -1.20
CA ILE A 86 4.97 -2.22 -0.24
C ILE A 86 3.65 -2.36 -0.99
N HIS A 87 2.63 -2.88 -0.33
CA HIS A 87 1.26 -2.79 -0.83
C HIS A 87 0.51 -1.76 0.02
N ALA A 88 -0.06 -0.75 -0.62
CA ALA A 88 -0.73 0.35 0.04
C ALA A 88 -2.18 0.44 -0.46
N ARG A 89 -3.08 0.83 0.45
CA ARG A 89 -4.48 1.09 0.16
C ARG A 89 -4.80 2.56 0.36
N ALA A 90 -5.41 3.16 -0.64
CA ALA A 90 -5.96 4.51 -0.60
C ALA A 90 -7.46 4.48 -0.95
N HIS A 91 -8.22 5.42 -0.40
CA HIS A 91 -9.63 5.59 -0.72
C HIS A 91 -9.85 6.93 -1.42
N LYS A 92 -10.57 6.90 -2.55
CA LYS A 92 -11.04 8.10 -3.25
C LYS A 92 -12.55 8.19 -3.11
N SER A 93 -13.04 9.22 -2.43
CA SER A 93 -14.47 9.46 -2.30
C SER A 93 -15.09 9.92 -3.62
N HIS A 94 -16.42 9.84 -3.74
CA HIS A 94 -17.14 10.41 -4.89
C HIS A 94 -16.93 11.93 -5.06
N GLU A 95 -16.58 12.64 -4.00
CA GLU A 95 -16.25 14.07 -4.01
C GLU A 95 -14.80 14.34 -4.43
N GLY A 96 -14.00 13.30 -4.69
CA GLY A 96 -12.62 13.40 -5.13
C GLY A 96 -11.60 13.58 -4.00
N LYS A 97 -12.03 13.49 -2.74
CA LYS A 97 -11.12 13.43 -1.59
C LYS A 97 -10.36 12.10 -1.64
N ILE A 98 -9.04 12.17 -1.46
CA ILE A 98 -8.17 11.00 -1.46
C ILE A 98 -7.53 10.92 -0.08
N ASP A 99 -7.71 9.79 0.60
CA ASP A 99 -7.16 9.54 1.93
C ASP A 99 -6.35 8.24 1.91
N PHE A 100 -5.19 8.22 2.57
CA PHE A 100 -4.51 6.97 2.89
C PHE A 100 -5.37 6.13 3.82
N TYR A 101 -5.42 4.82 3.57
CA TYR A 101 -6.15 3.90 4.42
C TYR A 101 -5.22 3.03 5.26
N MET A 102 -4.37 2.22 4.61
CA MET A 102 -3.42 1.35 5.32
C MET A 102 -2.32 0.81 4.41
N LEU A 103 -1.26 0.30 5.02
CA LEU A 103 -0.32 -0.62 4.39
C LEU A 103 -0.77 -2.06 4.61
N HIS A 104 -0.52 -2.93 3.63
CA HIS A 104 -0.60 -4.36 3.87
C HIS A 104 0.60 -4.78 4.71
N THR A 105 0.31 -5.15 5.95
CA THR A 105 1.31 -5.65 6.89
C THR A 105 0.91 -7.05 7.33
N THR A 106 1.90 -7.82 7.73
CA THR A 106 1.75 -9.07 8.49
C THR A 106 2.46 -8.89 9.83
N PRO A 107 2.23 -9.77 10.82
CA PRO A 107 2.94 -9.70 12.09
C PRO A 107 4.47 -9.70 11.97
N GLU A 108 5.00 -10.23 10.87
CA GLU A 108 6.43 -10.44 10.62
C GLU A 108 7.01 -9.52 9.52
N CYS A 109 6.17 -8.83 8.74
CA CYS A 109 6.68 -8.03 7.61
C CYS A 109 5.66 -7.06 7.00
N ALA A 110 6.13 -5.88 6.57
CA ALA A 110 5.40 -4.97 5.67
C ALA A 110 6.09 -4.77 4.30
N VAL A 111 7.22 -5.44 4.08
CA VAL A 111 8.03 -5.38 2.86
C VAL A 111 7.84 -6.65 2.04
N TRP A 112 7.51 -6.47 0.79
CA TRP A 112 7.21 -7.53 -0.17
C TRP A 112 8.28 -7.57 -1.25
N ASP A 113 8.40 -8.74 -1.89
CA ASP A 113 9.28 -8.94 -3.03
C ASP A 113 8.56 -8.58 -4.34
N LYS A 114 9.32 -8.47 -5.44
CA LYS A 114 8.77 -8.16 -6.77
C LYS A 114 7.72 -9.17 -7.24
N ASP A 115 7.88 -10.44 -6.90
CA ASP A 115 7.01 -11.52 -7.36
C ASP A 115 5.77 -11.72 -6.48
N THR A 116 5.72 -11.08 -5.29
CA THR A 116 4.54 -11.13 -4.42
C THR A 116 3.33 -10.52 -5.13
N PRO A 117 2.22 -11.26 -5.31
CA PRO A 117 1.04 -10.74 -5.99
C PRO A 117 0.38 -9.62 -5.18
N LEU A 118 -0.22 -8.67 -5.87
CA LEU A 118 -1.09 -7.69 -5.24
C LEU A 118 -2.45 -8.34 -4.99
N GLU A 119 -2.76 -8.58 -3.72
CA GLU A 119 -3.97 -9.26 -3.27
C GLU A 119 -4.89 -8.32 -2.49
N TYR A 120 -6.11 -8.78 -2.21
CA TYR A 120 -7.09 -8.03 -1.43
C TYR A 120 -6.75 -8.10 0.05
N PHE A 121 -6.68 -6.96 0.72
CA PHE A 121 -6.43 -6.87 2.16
C PHE A 121 -7.39 -5.85 2.79
N ILE A 122 -7.96 -6.21 3.94
CA ILE A 122 -8.97 -5.40 4.65
C ILE A 122 -8.54 -4.95 6.04
N ASP A 123 -7.57 -5.64 6.63
CA ASP A 123 -6.85 -5.33 7.86
C ASP A 123 -5.49 -6.04 7.80
#